data_AF-H3RDS2-F1
#
_entry.id   AF-H3RDS2-F1
#
_cell.length_a   1.000
_cell.length_b   1.000
_cell.length_c   1.000
_cell.angle_alpha   90.00
_cell.angle_beta   90.00
_cell.angle_gamma   90.00
#
_symmetry.space_group_name_H-M   'P 1'
#
loop_
_entity.id
_entity.type
_entity.pdbx_description
1 polymer ?
#
loop_
_entity_poly.entity_id
_entity_poly.type
_entity_poly.pdbx_seq_one_letter_code
_entity_poly.pdbx_strand_id
1 'polypeptide(L)'
;MGDDIKISAAFIKGDGAWICRVNGDCTVLMLQEIESEFVEFFDDSSKEGTYELTCKYFKGQYGEYERCELEPGWEIFIGSFSPIPEDSCTN
;
A
#
# COMPACT_ATOMS: atom_id res chain seq x y z
N MET A 1 20.14 -2.41 3.26
CA MET A 1 19.05 -3.39 3.18
C MET A 1 17.87 -2.64 3.74
N GLY A 2 16.94 -2.22 2.88
CA GLY A 2 15.86 -1.32 3.32
C GLY A 2 14.92 -2.08 4.23
N ASP A 3 14.59 -1.50 5.38
CA ASP A 3 13.62 -2.09 6.30
C ASP A 3 12.22 -2.06 5.66
N ASP A 4 11.40 -3.06 5.98
CA ASP A 4 10.00 -3.09 5.55
C ASP A 4 9.26 -1.89 6.17
N ILE A 5 8.51 -1.14 5.34
CA ILE A 5 7.71 0.00 5.83
C ILE A 5 6.33 -0.50 6.21
N LYS A 6 5.90 -0.25 7.45
CA LYS A 6 4.55 -0.60 7.88
C LYS A 6 3.67 0.63 7.84
N ILE A 7 2.50 0.51 7.22
CA ILE A 7 1.55 1.61 7.12
C ILE A 7 0.15 1.15 7.49
N SER A 8 -0.64 2.10 8.00
CA SER A 8 -2.08 1.99 8.15
C SER A 8 -2.72 2.84 7.06
N ALA A 9 -3.70 2.28 6.38
CA ALA A 9 -4.40 2.93 5.29
C ALA A 9 -5.91 2.78 5.42
N ALA A 10 -6.65 3.80 5.04
CA ALA A 10 -8.09 3.71 4.89
C ALA A 10 -8.44 3.57 3.41
N PHE A 11 -9.45 2.75 3.12
CA PHE A 11 -10.10 2.68 1.81
C PHE A 11 -11.60 2.87 2.00
N ILE A 12 -12.18 3.80 1.24
CA ILE A 12 -13.61 4.06 1.18
C ILE A 12 -14.01 4.10 -0.30
N LYS A 13 -15.07 3.39 -0.66
CA LYS A 13 -15.54 3.30 -2.04
C LYS A 13 -16.12 4.65 -2.45
N GLY A 14 -15.59 5.21 -3.53
CA GLY A 14 -15.96 6.54 -4.02
C GLY A 14 -15.05 7.68 -3.54
N ASP A 15 -14.42 7.54 -2.36
CA ASP A 15 -13.46 8.52 -1.84
C ASP A 15 -12.00 8.12 -2.11
N GLY A 16 -11.71 6.83 -2.27
CA GLY A 16 -10.40 6.28 -2.60
C GLY A 16 -9.64 5.72 -1.39
N ALA A 17 -8.35 5.48 -1.57
CA ALA A 17 -7.44 5.00 -0.52
C ALA A 17 -6.46 6.10 -0.11
N TRP A 18 -6.08 6.15 1.16
CA TRP A 18 -5.01 7.05 1.65
C TRP A 18 -4.28 6.48 2.86
N ILE A 19 -3.04 6.92 3.03
CA ILE A 19 -2.19 6.52 4.16
C ILE A 19 -2.58 7.34 5.40
N CYS A 20 -2.95 6.65 6.47
CA CYS A 20 -3.33 7.26 7.75
C CYS A 20 -2.16 7.32 8.74
N ARG A 21 -1.26 6.34 8.70
CA ARG A 21 -0.14 6.23 9.64
C ARG A 21 1.02 5.50 8.99
N VAL A 22 2.24 5.91 9.35
CA VAL A 22 3.47 5.20 9.01
C VAL A 22 4.18 4.77 10.29
N ASN A 23 4.76 3.58 10.28
CA ASN A 23 5.54 3.02 11.37
C ASN A 23 6.90 2.57 10.84
N GLY A 24 7.94 3.26 11.28
CA GLY A 24 9.31 3.10 10.81
C GLY A 24 9.85 4.38 10.17
N ASP A 25 11.14 4.35 9.84
CA ASP A 25 11.80 5.45 9.14
C ASP A 25 11.48 5.37 7.64
N CYS A 26 10.88 6.44 7.12
CA CYS A 26 10.61 6.59 5.70
C CYS A 26 10.83 8.03 5.27
N THR A 27 11.15 8.23 4.00
CA THR A 27 11.19 9.56 3.40
C THR A 27 9.85 9.89 2.77
N VAL A 28 9.55 11.18 2.61
CA VAL A 28 8.34 11.64 1.90
C VAL A 28 8.29 11.08 0.47
N LEU A 29 9.44 10.99 -0.20
CA LEU A 29 9.52 10.43 -1.56
C LEU A 29 9.06 8.96 -1.59
N MET A 30 9.51 8.15 -0.63
CA MET A 30 9.07 6.75 -0.52
C MET A 30 7.56 6.65 -0.28
N LEU A 31 6.99 7.55 0.53
CA LEU A 31 5.55 7.56 0.76
C LEU A 31 4.76 7.91 -0.51
N GLN A 32 5.25 8.84 -1.32
CA GLN A 32 4.64 9.20 -2.59
C GLN A 32 4.69 8.04 -3.60
N GLU A 33 5.81 7.31 -3.65
CA GLU A 33 5.93 6.10 -4.47
C GLU A 33 4.96 5.01 -4.01
N ILE A 34 4.89 4.74 -2.71
CA ILE A 34 3.95 3.77 -2.13
C ILE A 34 2.51 4.19 -2.40
N GLU A 35 2.18 5.47 -2.27
CA GLU A 35 0.84 6.01 -2.55
C GLU A 35 0.44 5.81 -4.02
N SER A 36 1.39 5.85 -4.95
CA SER A 36 1.11 5.59 -6.37
C SER A 36 0.74 4.13 -6.64
N GLU A 37 1.48 3.19 -6.04
CA GLU A 37 1.22 1.74 -6.13
C GLU A 37 -0.10 1.36 -5.41
N PHE A 38 -0.46 2.16 -4.41
CA PHE A 38 -1.67 2.01 -3.60
C PHE A 38 -2.97 2.12 -4.37
N VAL A 39 -3.00 3.02 -5.36
CA VAL A 39 -4.19 3.26 -6.19
C VAL A 39 -4.48 2.04 -7.06
N GLU A 40 -3.44 1.34 -7.51
CA GLU A 40 -3.60 0.10 -8.27
C GLU A 40 -3.90 -1.10 -7.37
N PHE A 41 -3.45 -1.06 -6.11
CA PHE A 41 -3.66 -2.12 -5.14
C PHE A 41 -5.13 -2.25 -4.70
N PHE A 42 -5.83 -1.14 -4.50
CA PHE A 42 -7.25 -1.13 -4.12
C PHE A 42 -8.15 -1.00 -5.34
N ASP A 43 -8.98 -2.01 -5.57
CA ASP A 43 -9.94 -2.05 -6.67
C ASP A 43 -11.40 -2.03 -6.19
N ASP A 44 -12.34 -2.10 -7.15
CA ASP A 44 -13.79 -2.12 -6.86
C ASP A 44 -14.26 -3.31 -6.01
N SER A 45 -13.43 -4.37 -5.90
CA SER A 45 -13.68 -5.57 -5.11
C SER A 45 -13.19 -5.46 -3.66
N SER A 46 -12.37 -4.44 -3.37
CA SER A 46 -11.84 -4.15 -2.05
C SER A 46 -12.95 -3.74 -1.07
N LYS A 47 -12.75 -4.05 0.21
CA LYS A 47 -13.74 -3.77 1.26
C LYS A 47 -13.41 -2.45 1.94
N GLU A 48 -14.43 -1.65 2.23
CA GLU A 48 -14.23 -0.40 2.96
C GLU A 48 -13.75 -0.67 4.38
N GLY A 49 -12.72 0.05 4.82
CA GLY A 49 -12.08 -0.20 6.10
C GLY A 49 -10.67 0.32 6.19
N THR A 50 -10.07 0.00 7.34
CA THR A 50 -8.67 0.27 7.63
C THR A 50 -7.86 -1.00 7.40
N TYR A 51 -6.75 -0.85 6.68
CA TYR A 51 -5.80 -1.89 6.35
C TYR A 51 -4.46 -1.60 7.03
N GLU A 52 -3.91 -2.59 7.71
CA GLU A 52 -2.51 -2.58 8.12
C GLU A 52 -1.69 -3.32 7.07
N LEU A 53 -0.77 -2.62 6.44
CA LEU A 53 0.00 -3.09 5.31
C LEU A 53 1.49 -3.08 5.61
N THR A 54 2.20 -3.99 4.95
CA THR A 54 3.66 -4.02 4.90
C THR A 54 4.09 -3.76 3.47
N CYS A 55 4.89 -2.73 3.25
CA CYS A 55 5.44 -2.33 1.95
C CYS A 55 6.91 -2.73 1.90
N LYS A 56 7.30 -3.49 0.86
CA LYS A 56 8.67 -3.94 0.65
C LYS A 56 9.17 -3.43 -0.69
N TYR A 57 10.37 -2.87 -0.71
CA TYR A 57 10.95 -2.42 -1.97
C TYR A 57 11.61 -3.58 -2.71
N PHE A 58 11.01 -3.98 -3.82
CA PHE A 58 11.61 -4.91 -4.77
C PHE A 58 12.55 -4.13 -5.69
N LYS A 59 13.82 -4.55 -5.75
CA LYS A 59 14.85 -3.84 -6.52
C LYS A 59 14.78 -4.09 -8.03
N GLY A 60 13.78 -4.83 -8.50
CA GLY A 60 13.73 -5.34 -9.85
C GLY A 60 14.57 -6.61 -10.03
N GLN A 61 14.41 -7.25 -11.17
CA GLN A 61 15.20 -8.39 -11.63
C GLN A 61 15.87 -8.03 -12.95
N TYR A 62 17.17 -8.32 -13.03
CA TYR A 62 17.99 -8.12 -14.22
C TYR A 62 18.47 -9.47 -14.72
N GLY A 63 18.29 -9.71 -16.02
CA GLY A 63 18.68 -10.94 -16.68
C GLY A 63 20.19 -11.06 -16.91
N GLU A 64 20.59 -12.15 -17.56
CA GLU A 64 22.00 -12.46 -17.89
C GLU A 64 22.73 -11.35 -18.66
N TYR A 65 21.98 -10.53 -19.41
CA TYR A 65 22.51 -9.42 -20.20
C TYR A 65 22.31 -8.05 -19.55
N GLU A 66 22.11 -8.00 -18.23
CA GLU A 66 21.83 -6.77 -17.45
C GLU A 66 20.60 -5.99 -17.96
N ARG A 67 19.72 -6.65 -18.73
CA ARG A 67 18.44 -6.08 -19.15
C ARG A 67 17.45 -6.23 -18.03
N CYS A 68 16.67 -5.18 -17.79
CA CYS A 68 15.57 -5.21 -16.85
C CYS A 68 14.53 -6.23 -17.34
N GLU A 69 14.30 -7.28 -16.54
CA GLU A 69 13.27 -8.30 -16.78
C GLU A 69 12.02 -8.01 -15.95
N LEU A 70 12.20 -7.52 -14.73
CA LEU A 70 11.14 -7.04 -13.85
C LEU A 70 11.56 -5.70 -13.27
N GLU A 71 10.68 -4.70 -13.39
CA GLU A 71 10.96 -3.35 -12.91
C GLU A 71 10.99 -3.30 -11.37
N PRO A 72 11.79 -2.41 -10.78
CA PRO A 72 11.72 -2.13 -9.35
C PRO A 72 10.37 -1.52 -8.98
N GLY A 73 9.90 -1.78 -7.76
CA GLY A 73 8.63 -1.25 -7.28
C GLY A 73 8.36 -1.60 -5.83
N TRP A 74 7.27 -1.05 -5.29
CA TRP A 74 6.82 -1.39 -3.94
C TRP A 74 5.84 -2.55 -3.98
N GLU A 75 6.19 -3.64 -3.31
CA GLU A 75 5.29 -4.76 -3.08
C GLU A 75 4.48 -4.52 -1.80
N ILE A 76 3.15 -4.55 -1.91
CA ILE A 76 2.22 -4.27 -0.81
C ILE A 76 1.60 -5.57 -0.32
N PHE A 77 1.71 -5.83 0.98
CA PHE A 77 1.17 -7.02 1.63
C PHE A 77 0.17 -6.63 2.72
N ILE A 78 -1.04 -7.22 2.67
CA ILE A 78 -2.04 -7.03 3.74
C ILE A 78 -1.64 -7.85 4.96
N GLY A 79 -1.41 -7.16 6.08
CA GLY A 79 -1.21 -7.78 7.38
C GLY A 79 -2.51 -7.98 8.13
N SER A 80 -3.36 -6.95 8.22
CA SER A 80 -4.69 -7.05 8.83
C SER A 80 -5.68 -6.08 8.23
N PHE A 81 -6.97 -6.34 8.42
CA PHE A 81 -8.07 -5.52 7.94
C PHE A 81 -9.12 -5.33 9.04
N SER A 82 -9.61 -4.11 9.19
CA SER A 82 -10.68 -3.72 10.11
C SER A 82 -11.77 -3.02 9.31
N PRO A 83 -12.98 -3.60 9.18
CA PRO A 83 -14.07 -2.99 8.41
C PRO A 83 -14.60 -1.72 9.09
N ILE A 84 -15.11 -0.77 8.31
CA ILE A 84 -15.93 0.31 8.85
C ILE A 84 -17.27 -0.28 9.31
N PRO A 85 -17.75 -0.01 10.54
CA PRO A 85 -19.06 -0.48 10.99
C PRO A 85 -20.18 0.10 10.12
N GLU A 86 -21.03 -0.76 9.57
CA GLU A 86 -22.16 -0.40 8.69
C GLU A 86 -23.21 0.50 9.37
N ASP A 87 -23.24 0.53 10.71
CA ASP A 87 -24.26 1.24 11.51
C ASP A 87 -24.02 2.75 11.72
N SER A 88 -23.01 3.35 11.07
CA SER A 88 -22.73 4.79 11.24
C SER A 88 -23.56 5.72 10.36
N CYS A 89 -24.36 5.18 9.43
CA CYS A 89 -25.21 5.93 8.49
C CYS A 89 -26.72 5.70 8.68
N THR A 90 -27.20 5.55 9.92
CA THR A 90 -28.63 5.74 10.25
C THR A 90 -28.81 6.86 11.27
N ASN A 91 -28.97 8.08 10.77
CA ASN A 91 -29.63 9.19 11.47
C ASN A 91 -30.67 9.83 10.55
#